data_AF-A0A7Y2ASL4-F1
#
_entry.id   AF-A0A7Y2ASL4-F1
#
_cell.length_a   1.000
_cell.length_b   1.000
_cell.length_c   1.000
_cell.angle_alpha   90.00
_cell.angle_beta   90.00
_cell.angle_gamma   90.00
#
_symmetry.space_group_name_H-M   'P 1'
#
loop_
_entity.id
_entity.type
_entity.pdbx_description
1 polymer ?
#
loop_
_entity_poly.entity_id
_entity_poly.type
_entity_poly.pdbx_seq_one_letter_code
_entity_poly.pdbx_strand_id
1 'polypeptide(L)'
;MKITLSIFVTVALIFFSFNANNTNEDLPETDNKEIQLIPAHLMMNSCMEVRYPMKPIRPTHIHQVLPPFVGSSFVGFKESLAFKESRGNYFIVNKLGYMGKYQFGLGTLQLIGIYNTGTFLRDPALQEAAFRSNVSRNKWILRKDISRYSGENINGILITESGILAAAHLSGPGNVKRFLRSNGMYNVSDAFGSYLSDYLHRFSGYDTSRIPAIRNPKAG
;
A
#
# COMPACT_ATOMS: atom_id res chain seq x y z
N MET A 1 -55.45 26.70 -6.80
CA MET A 1 -55.65 25.25 -6.97
C MET A 1 -54.30 24.56 -6.81
N LYS A 2 -54.01 24.07 -5.59
CA LYS A 2 -52.79 23.32 -5.26
C LYS A 2 -53.22 21.86 -5.11
N ILE A 3 -52.52 20.94 -5.75
CA ILE A 3 -52.65 19.50 -5.47
C ILE A 3 -51.25 18.99 -5.20
N THR A 4 -50.99 18.67 -3.94
CA THR A 4 -49.78 18.00 -3.46
C THR A 4 -50.12 16.53 -3.35
N LEU A 5 -49.50 15.67 -4.17
CA LEU A 5 -49.66 14.23 -4.09
C LEU A 5 -48.49 13.64 -3.31
N SER A 6 -48.76 13.22 -2.08
CA SER A 6 -47.86 12.45 -1.24
C SER A 6 -47.99 10.97 -1.63
N ILE A 7 -46.91 10.35 -2.09
CA ILE A 7 -46.87 8.91 -2.38
C ILE A 7 -46.04 8.24 -1.27
N PHE A 8 -46.73 7.50 -0.41
CA PHE A 8 -46.16 6.49 0.46
C PHE A 8 -45.75 5.28 -0.39
N VAL A 9 -44.49 4.86 -0.31
CA VAL A 9 -44.06 3.54 -0.81
C VAL A 9 -43.87 2.63 0.39
N THR A 10 -44.87 1.79 0.62
CA THR A 10 -44.82 0.61 1.49
C THR A 10 -44.00 -0.48 0.79
N VAL A 11 -42.95 -0.98 1.46
CA VAL A 11 -42.18 -2.14 1.00
C VAL A 11 -42.99 -3.39 1.31
N ALA A 12 -43.49 -4.06 0.27
CA ALA A 12 -44.11 -5.37 0.34
C ALA A 12 -43.04 -6.45 0.51
N LEU A 13 -43.09 -7.21 1.60
CA LEU A 13 -42.34 -8.44 1.79
C LEU A 13 -42.94 -9.53 0.90
N ILE A 14 -42.18 -9.97 -0.10
CA ILE A 14 -42.55 -11.14 -0.91
C ILE A 14 -42.21 -12.40 -0.11
N PHE A 15 -43.25 -13.11 0.33
CA PHE A 15 -43.16 -14.51 0.72
C PHE A 15 -43.05 -15.37 -0.54
N PHE A 16 -41.93 -16.06 -0.72
CA PHE A 16 -41.87 -17.20 -1.64
C PHE A 16 -42.26 -18.46 -0.86
N SER A 17 -43.48 -18.96 -1.13
CA SER A 17 -43.86 -20.33 -0.79
C SER A 17 -43.09 -21.29 -1.70
N PHE A 18 -42.30 -22.19 -1.12
CA PHE A 18 -41.70 -23.30 -1.84
C PHE A 18 -42.59 -24.54 -1.67
N ASN A 19 -42.97 -25.11 -2.80
CA ASN A 19 -43.83 -26.28 -2.92
C ASN A 19 -43.01 -27.54 -2.61
N ALA A 20 -43.42 -28.32 -1.62
CA ALA A 20 -42.84 -29.62 -1.33
C ALA A 20 -43.50 -30.68 -2.24
N ASN A 21 -42.70 -31.37 -3.06
CA ASN A 21 -43.06 -32.69 -3.59
C ASN A 21 -41.79 -33.55 -3.68
N ASN A 22 -41.84 -34.66 -2.94
CA ASN A 22 -40.81 -35.67 -2.76
C ASN A 22 -40.23 -36.22 -4.07
N THR A 23 -38.92 -36.41 -4.12
CA THR A 23 -38.29 -37.71 -4.39
C THR A 23 -36.78 -37.64 -4.08
N ASN A 24 -36.33 -38.60 -3.27
CA ASN A 24 -34.95 -38.96 -2.96
C ASN A 24 -34.15 -37.94 -2.10
N GLU A 25 -34.20 -38.14 -0.78
CA GLU A 25 -33.27 -37.57 0.18
C GLU A 25 -31.87 -38.14 -0.04
N ASP A 26 -31.05 -37.45 -0.83
CA ASP A 26 -29.60 -37.48 -0.63
C ASP A 26 -29.26 -36.40 0.41
N LEU A 27 -29.02 -36.86 1.64
CA LEU A 27 -28.56 -36.04 2.75
C LEU A 27 -27.26 -35.32 2.35
N PRO A 28 -27.13 -34.01 2.61
CA PRO A 28 -25.85 -33.33 2.44
C PRO A 28 -24.83 -33.94 3.39
N GLU A 29 -23.78 -34.51 2.80
CA GLU A 29 -22.56 -34.93 3.45
C GLU A 29 -22.11 -33.81 4.41
N THR A 30 -22.24 -34.04 5.70
CA THR A 30 -21.70 -33.15 6.71
C THR A 30 -20.19 -33.21 6.57
N ASP A 31 -19.59 -32.10 6.12
CA ASP A 31 -18.15 -31.86 6.21
C ASP A 31 -17.77 -31.93 7.69
N ASN A 32 -17.42 -33.13 8.12
CA ASN A 32 -16.89 -33.43 9.42
C ASN A 32 -15.50 -32.80 9.47
N LYS A 33 -15.43 -31.50 9.75
CA LYS A 33 -14.20 -30.90 10.25
C LYS A 33 -13.92 -31.53 11.60
N GLU A 34 -13.16 -32.60 11.54
CA GLU A 34 -12.49 -33.23 12.66
C GLU A 34 -11.75 -32.11 13.40
N ILE A 35 -12.30 -31.67 14.52
CA ILE A 35 -11.60 -30.78 15.43
C ILE A 35 -10.42 -31.62 15.92
N GLN A 36 -9.22 -31.33 15.42
CA GLN A 36 -7.99 -31.89 15.95
C GLN A 36 -7.92 -31.50 17.42
N LEU A 37 -8.36 -32.42 18.30
CA LEU A 37 -8.20 -32.28 19.73
C LEU A 37 -6.71 -32.26 20.02
N ILE A 38 -6.26 -31.17 20.65
CA ILE A 38 -4.89 -31.07 21.14
C ILE A 38 -4.67 -32.25 22.09
N PRO A 39 -3.66 -33.10 21.86
CA PRO A 39 -3.36 -34.23 22.74
C PRO A 39 -3.24 -33.75 24.19
N ALA A 40 -3.80 -34.50 25.15
CA ALA A 40 -3.83 -34.08 26.57
C ALA A 40 -2.44 -33.76 27.17
N HIS A 41 -1.37 -34.32 26.62
CA HIS A 41 0.01 -34.04 27.04
C HIS A 41 0.55 -32.67 26.56
N LEU A 42 -0.14 -32.01 25.63
CA LEU A 42 0.14 -30.66 25.12
C LEU A 42 -0.79 -29.60 25.74
N MET A 43 -1.74 -30.01 26.59
CA MET A 43 -2.59 -29.08 27.31
C MET A 43 -1.83 -28.55 28.54
N MET A 44 -1.82 -27.23 28.71
CA MET A 44 -1.17 -26.58 29.85
C MET A 44 -2.14 -26.58 31.03
N ASN A 45 -1.92 -27.46 32.01
CA ASN A 45 -2.88 -27.74 33.08
C ASN A 45 -2.74 -26.80 34.29
N SER A 46 -1.76 -25.90 34.27
CA SER A 46 -1.51 -24.93 35.34
C SER A 46 -0.63 -23.79 34.86
N CYS A 47 -0.88 -22.57 35.34
CA CYS A 47 0.03 -21.45 35.17
C CYS A 47 1.35 -21.77 35.90
N MET A 48 2.44 -21.99 35.18
CA MET A 48 3.76 -22.20 35.77
C MET A 48 4.26 -20.88 36.37
N GLU A 49 4.53 -20.84 37.68
CA GLU A 49 5.24 -19.71 38.27
C GLU A 49 6.68 -19.65 37.75
N VAL A 50 6.96 -18.63 36.95
CA VAL A 50 8.32 -18.31 36.50
C VAL A 50 9.08 -17.70 37.67
N ARG A 51 10.02 -18.45 38.26
CA ARG A 51 10.99 -17.88 39.21
C ARG A 51 12.08 -17.14 38.45
N TYR A 52 11.98 -15.82 38.39
CA TYR A 52 13.07 -14.97 37.91
C TYR A 52 14.28 -15.07 38.87
N PRO A 53 15.52 -15.11 38.37
CA PRO A 53 16.69 -15.03 39.24
C PRO A 53 16.72 -13.67 39.96
N MET A 54 16.55 -13.69 41.29
CA MET A 54 16.61 -12.52 42.20
C MET A 54 18.02 -11.92 42.36
N LYS A 55 18.93 -12.12 41.41
CA LYS A 55 20.25 -11.49 41.43
C LYS A 55 20.33 -10.50 40.27
N PRO A 56 20.45 -9.18 40.52
CA PRO A 56 20.57 -8.22 39.44
C PRO A 56 21.86 -8.51 38.68
N ILE A 57 21.72 -9.03 37.47
CA ILE A 57 22.80 -9.06 36.49
C ILE A 57 23.08 -7.60 36.17
N ARG A 58 24.20 -7.06 36.65
CA ARG A 58 24.68 -5.75 36.20
C ARG A 58 25.26 -5.96 34.80
N PRO A 59 24.62 -5.47 33.72
CA PRO A 59 25.21 -5.59 32.40
C PRO A 59 26.47 -4.73 32.36
N THR A 60 27.65 -5.36 32.27
CA THR A 60 28.94 -4.67 32.17
C THR A 60 29.20 -4.11 30.76
N HIS A 61 28.30 -4.34 29.81
CA HIS A 61 28.24 -3.61 28.55
C HIS A 61 26.83 -3.70 27.97
N ILE A 62 26.06 -2.60 28.01
CA ILE A 62 24.84 -2.48 27.23
C ILE A 62 25.29 -2.17 25.79
N HIS A 63 25.43 -3.19 24.94
CA HIS A 63 25.46 -2.94 23.51
C HIS A 63 24.03 -2.58 23.11
N GLN A 64 23.69 -1.28 23.12
CA GLN A 64 22.42 -0.81 22.61
C GLN A 64 22.38 -1.12 21.12
N VAL A 65 21.73 -2.23 20.75
CA VAL A 65 21.33 -2.47 19.36
C VAL A 65 20.19 -1.50 19.10
N LEU A 66 20.54 -0.26 18.74
CA LEU A 66 19.56 0.69 18.23
C LEU A 66 19.04 0.12 16.91
N PRO A 67 17.72 -0.07 16.75
CA PRO A 67 17.18 -0.43 15.45
C PRO A 67 17.62 0.64 14.44
N PRO A 68 18.01 0.25 13.21
CA PRO A 68 18.52 1.20 12.24
C PRO A 68 17.48 2.30 11.98
N PHE A 69 17.78 3.53 12.40
CA PHE A 69 16.93 4.68 12.14
C PHE A 69 17.17 5.13 10.70
N VAL A 70 16.32 4.65 9.78
CA VAL A 70 16.37 5.06 8.37
C VAL A 70 16.02 6.54 8.17
N GLY A 71 15.35 7.17 9.14
CA GLY A 71 15.13 8.62 9.22
C GLY A 71 14.52 9.20 7.94
N SER A 72 14.93 10.43 7.60
CA SER A 72 14.57 11.11 6.36
C SER A 72 15.38 10.65 5.15
N SER A 73 16.14 9.54 5.20
CA SER A 73 16.92 9.08 4.05
C SER A 73 16.05 8.50 2.92
N PHE A 74 16.65 8.25 1.75
CA PHE A 74 15.98 7.52 0.67
C PHE A 74 15.49 6.13 1.10
N VAL A 75 16.18 5.46 2.04
CA VAL A 75 15.69 4.19 2.60
C VAL A 75 14.41 4.42 3.38
N GLY A 76 14.36 5.47 4.21
CA GLY A 76 13.14 5.87 4.92
C GLY A 76 11.99 6.17 3.95
N PHE A 77 12.27 6.89 2.87
CA PHE A 77 11.28 7.22 1.83
C PHE A 77 10.64 5.96 1.24
N LYS A 78 11.47 5.02 0.74
CA LYS A 78 10.95 3.82 0.07
C LYS A 78 10.24 2.88 1.05
N GLU A 79 10.71 2.73 2.29
CA GLU A 79 10.08 1.84 3.26
C GLU A 79 8.75 2.43 3.78
N SER A 80 8.68 3.74 4.03
CA SER A 80 7.43 4.42 4.37
C SER A 80 6.39 4.30 3.26
N LEU A 81 6.81 4.45 1.99
CA LEU A 81 5.93 4.29 0.84
C LEU A 81 5.47 2.83 0.71
N ALA A 82 6.39 1.87 0.78
CA ALA A 82 6.07 0.44 0.75
C ALA A 82 5.08 0.03 1.85
N PHE A 83 5.22 0.60 3.05
CA PHE A 83 4.29 0.33 4.14
C PHE A 83 2.86 0.80 3.80
N LYS A 84 2.72 1.99 3.20
CA LYS A 84 1.43 2.51 2.73
C LYS A 84 0.84 1.67 1.60
N GLU A 85 1.66 1.18 0.68
CA GLU A 85 1.21 0.43 -0.50
C GLU A 85 0.80 -1.01 -0.17
N SER A 86 1.62 -1.72 0.62
CA SER A 86 1.49 -3.18 0.79
C SER A 86 1.78 -3.69 2.20
N ARG A 87 2.09 -2.79 3.15
CA ARG A 87 2.73 -3.14 4.43
C ARG A 87 4.08 -3.85 4.25
N GLY A 88 4.78 -3.59 3.15
CA GLY A 88 6.08 -4.18 2.85
C GLY A 88 6.05 -5.57 2.19
N ASN A 89 4.87 -6.05 1.76
CA ASN A 89 4.73 -7.42 1.25
C ASN A 89 5.10 -7.51 -0.25
N TYR A 90 6.18 -8.24 -0.56
CA TYR A 90 6.66 -8.45 -1.92
C TYR A 90 5.76 -9.37 -2.78
N PHE A 91 4.89 -10.18 -2.19
CA PHE A 91 4.25 -11.30 -2.88
C PHE A 91 2.74 -11.13 -3.07
N ILE A 92 2.22 -9.91 -2.95
CA ILE A 92 0.79 -9.64 -3.08
C ILE A 92 0.42 -9.08 -4.45
N VAL A 93 -0.80 -9.36 -4.87
CA VAL A 93 -1.46 -8.69 -6.00
C VAL A 93 -2.83 -8.25 -5.53
N ASN A 94 -3.18 -6.98 -5.74
CA ASN A 94 -4.50 -6.49 -5.36
C ASN A 94 -5.56 -6.80 -6.43
N LYS A 95 -6.83 -6.53 -6.10
CA LYS A 95 -7.98 -6.77 -7.00
C LYS A 95 -7.92 -6.04 -8.36
N LEU A 96 -7.07 -5.03 -8.49
CA LEU A 96 -6.86 -4.24 -9.71
C LEU A 96 -5.59 -4.67 -10.47
N GLY A 97 -4.87 -5.70 -9.99
CA GLY A 97 -3.68 -6.22 -10.64
C GLY A 97 -2.38 -5.48 -10.31
N TYR A 98 -2.37 -4.58 -9.31
CA TYR A 98 -1.12 -3.97 -8.85
C TYR A 98 -0.36 -4.94 -7.94
N MET A 99 0.95 -5.00 -8.12
CA MET A 99 1.76 -6.12 -7.65
C MET A 99 2.91 -5.69 -6.72
N GLY A 100 3.19 -6.55 -5.75
CA GLY A 100 4.38 -6.52 -4.91
C GLY A 100 4.42 -5.36 -3.92
N LYS A 101 5.60 -5.17 -3.34
CA LYS A 101 5.86 -4.29 -2.20
C LYS A 101 5.43 -2.84 -2.45
N TYR A 102 5.55 -2.40 -3.69
CA TYR A 102 5.26 -1.03 -4.11
C TYR A 102 3.99 -0.91 -4.94
N GLN A 103 3.18 -1.98 -5.04
CA GLN A 103 1.94 -2.02 -5.82
C GLN A 103 2.13 -1.46 -7.23
N PHE A 104 3.01 -2.09 -8.02
CA PHE A 104 3.25 -1.68 -9.40
C PHE A 104 2.18 -2.19 -10.36
N GLY A 105 1.72 -1.32 -11.26
CA GLY A 105 0.89 -1.71 -12.40
C GLY A 105 1.73 -2.18 -13.60
N LEU A 106 1.15 -3.05 -14.43
CA LEU A 106 1.82 -3.65 -15.60
C LEU A 106 2.44 -2.61 -16.55
N GLY A 107 1.69 -1.55 -16.88
CA GLY A 107 2.18 -0.51 -17.79
C GLY A 107 3.45 0.18 -17.27
N THR A 108 3.52 0.46 -15.96
CA THR A 108 4.71 1.06 -15.34
C THR A 108 5.91 0.12 -15.40
N LEU A 109 5.71 -1.18 -15.17
CA LEU A 109 6.77 -2.18 -15.27
C LEU A 109 7.33 -2.28 -16.68
N GLN A 110 6.47 -2.27 -17.70
CA GLN A 110 6.89 -2.28 -19.10
C GLN A 110 7.73 -1.05 -19.46
N LEU A 111 7.39 0.13 -18.93
CA LEU A 111 8.17 1.35 -19.16
C LEU A 111 9.62 1.23 -18.66
N ILE A 112 9.85 0.48 -17.58
CA ILE A 112 11.17 0.23 -16.99
C ILE A 112 11.78 -1.12 -17.40
N GLY A 113 11.22 -1.78 -18.42
CA GLY A 113 11.79 -2.97 -19.07
C GLY A 113 11.41 -4.32 -18.43
N ILE A 114 10.43 -4.35 -17.54
CA ILE A 114 9.97 -5.58 -16.90
C ILE A 114 8.67 -6.03 -17.58
N TYR A 115 8.74 -7.14 -18.31
CA TYR A 115 7.60 -7.66 -19.08
C TYR A 115 6.99 -8.92 -18.46
N ASN A 116 7.76 -9.69 -17.67
CA ASN A 116 7.29 -10.90 -17.01
C ASN A 116 6.89 -10.60 -15.55
N THR A 117 5.58 -10.55 -15.31
CA THR A 117 5.01 -10.26 -13.99
C THR A 117 5.22 -11.39 -12.98
N GLY A 118 5.25 -12.63 -13.43
CA GLY A 118 5.50 -13.80 -12.57
C GLY A 118 6.94 -13.87 -12.06
N THR A 119 7.92 -13.46 -12.87
CA THR A 119 9.30 -13.27 -12.42
C THR A 119 9.40 -12.08 -11.46
N PHE A 120 8.78 -10.96 -11.82
CA PHE A 120 8.75 -9.75 -10.97
C PHE A 120 8.24 -10.02 -9.56
N LEU A 121 7.11 -10.74 -9.44
CA LEU A 121 6.49 -10.98 -8.14
C LEU A 121 7.36 -11.89 -7.25
N ARG A 122 8.14 -12.80 -7.84
CA ARG A 122 9.00 -13.75 -7.12
C ARG A 122 10.39 -13.23 -6.81
N ASP A 123 10.77 -12.05 -7.33
CA ASP A 123 12.10 -11.48 -7.17
C ASP A 123 12.04 -10.13 -6.42
N PRO A 124 12.22 -10.14 -5.08
CA PRO A 124 12.30 -8.93 -4.28
C PRO A 124 13.37 -7.93 -4.75
N ALA A 125 14.52 -8.40 -5.23
CA ALA A 125 15.59 -7.52 -5.69
C ALA A 125 15.17 -6.77 -6.96
N LEU A 126 14.47 -7.43 -7.88
CA LEU A 126 13.89 -6.80 -9.06
C LEU A 126 12.82 -5.76 -8.68
N GLN A 127 12.03 -5.99 -7.62
CA GLN A 127 11.06 -4.99 -7.13
C GLN A 127 11.75 -3.75 -6.55
N GLU A 128 12.86 -3.92 -5.82
CA GLU A 128 13.68 -2.81 -5.32
C GLU A 128 14.34 -2.02 -6.46
N ALA A 129 14.86 -2.72 -7.47
CA ALA A 129 15.42 -2.10 -8.68
C ALA A 129 14.35 -1.36 -9.48
N ALA A 130 13.15 -1.95 -9.60
CA ALA A 130 12.00 -1.33 -10.26
C ALA A 130 11.58 -0.03 -9.58
N PHE A 131 11.50 -0.03 -8.25
CA PHE A 131 11.20 1.18 -7.49
C PHE A 131 12.23 2.28 -7.75
N ARG A 132 13.52 1.96 -7.64
CA ARG A 132 14.60 2.92 -7.90
C ARG A 132 14.53 3.49 -9.33
N SER A 133 14.31 2.65 -10.34
CA SER A 133 14.19 3.06 -11.73
C SER A 133 12.96 3.92 -11.98
N ASN A 134 11.81 3.60 -11.37
CA ASN A 134 10.60 4.42 -11.49
C ASN A 134 10.79 5.81 -10.87
N VAL A 135 11.39 5.88 -9.67
CA VAL A 135 11.74 7.16 -9.02
C VAL A 135 12.69 7.97 -9.91
N SER A 136 13.74 7.37 -10.44
CA SER A 136 14.70 8.02 -11.33
C SER A 136 14.03 8.59 -12.60
N ARG A 137 13.13 7.81 -13.21
CA ARG A 137 12.35 8.22 -14.38
C ARG A 137 11.41 9.38 -14.06
N ASN A 138 10.66 9.29 -12.96
CA ASN A 138 9.76 10.35 -12.53
C ASN A 138 10.52 11.64 -12.20
N LYS A 139 11.67 11.53 -11.53
CA LYS A 139 12.56 12.65 -11.25
C LYS A 139 13.02 13.35 -12.53
N TRP A 140 13.36 12.61 -13.58
CA TRP A 140 13.62 13.22 -14.89
C TRP A 140 12.40 13.97 -15.40
N ILE A 141 11.26 13.27 -15.54
CA ILE A 141 10.04 13.81 -16.15
C ILE A 141 9.58 15.10 -15.49
N LEU A 142 9.77 15.18 -14.17
CA LEU A 142 9.33 16.27 -13.31
C LEU A 142 10.46 17.26 -12.95
N ARG A 143 11.70 17.10 -13.43
CA ARG A 143 12.86 17.94 -13.00
C ARG A 143 12.61 19.45 -13.01
N LYS A 144 11.85 19.95 -14.00
CA LYS A 144 11.49 21.37 -14.11
C LYS A 144 10.43 21.78 -13.09
N ASP A 145 9.47 20.90 -12.84
CA ASP A 145 8.39 21.13 -11.88
C ASP A 145 8.95 20.99 -10.45
N ILE A 146 9.81 20.00 -10.17
CA ILE A 146 10.56 19.88 -8.90
C ILE A 146 11.35 21.15 -8.61
N SER A 147 12.14 21.63 -9.58
CA SER A 147 12.93 22.87 -9.42
C SER A 147 12.07 24.11 -9.20
N ARG A 148 10.84 24.14 -9.72
CA ARG A 148 9.96 25.31 -9.64
C ARG A 148 9.15 25.33 -8.34
N TYR A 149 8.69 24.17 -7.88
CA TYR A 149 7.70 24.09 -6.82
C TYR A 149 8.25 23.57 -5.49
N SER A 150 9.46 23.00 -5.44
CA SER A 150 10.01 22.57 -4.14
C SER A 150 10.24 23.77 -3.22
N GLY A 151 9.70 23.71 -2.01
CA GLY A 151 9.70 24.81 -1.05
C GLY A 151 8.43 25.66 -1.06
N GLU A 152 7.59 25.54 -2.10
CA GLU A 152 6.32 26.27 -2.19
C GLU A 152 5.26 25.66 -1.26
N ASN A 153 4.28 26.49 -0.89
CA ASN A 153 3.07 26.04 -0.20
C ASN A 153 1.87 26.09 -1.16
N ILE A 154 1.23 24.95 -1.39
CA ILE A 154 0.02 24.85 -2.21
C ILE A 154 -1.09 24.27 -1.34
N ASN A 155 -2.15 25.03 -1.10
CA ASN A 155 -3.30 24.63 -0.28
C ASN A 155 -2.90 24.09 1.12
N GLY A 156 -1.91 24.71 1.77
CA GLY A 156 -1.40 24.29 3.08
C GLY A 156 -0.35 23.18 3.04
N ILE A 157 -0.02 22.65 1.86
CA ILE A 157 0.94 21.56 1.68
C ILE A 157 2.30 22.13 1.29
N LEU A 158 3.33 21.89 2.11
CA LEU A 158 4.72 22.13 1.73
C LEU A 158 5.14 21.14 0.64
N ILE A 159 5.38 21.65 -0.56
CA ILE A 159 5.80 20.86 -1.70
C ILE A 159 7.29 20.54 -1.59
N THR A 160 7.65 19.26 -1.69
CA THR A 160 9.04 18.79 -1.67
C THR A 160 9.28 17.79 -2.80
N GLU A 161 10.56 17.58 -3.16
CA GLU A 161 10.92 16.58 -4.17
C GLU A 161 10.37 15.18 -3.82
N SER A 162 10.52 14.74 -2.57
CA SER A 162 10.05 13.43 -2.13
C SER A 162 8.53 13.30 -2.21
N GLY A 163 7.77 14.34 -1.82
CA GLY A 163 6.32 14.36 -1.97
C GLY A 163 5.89 14.28 -3.43
N ILE A 164 6.54 15.06 -4.30
CA ILE A 164 6.32 15.04 -5.76
C ILE A 164 6.55 13.63 -6.34
N LEU A 165 7.65 12.97 -5.94
CA LEU A 165 7.99 11.63 -6.42
C LEU A 165 7.01 10.57 -5.94
N ALA A 166 6.53 10.65 -4.68
CA ALA A 166 5.50 9.76 -4.16
C ALA A 166 4.15 9.97 -4.88
N ALA A 167 3.73 11.22 -5.08
CA ALA A 167 2.51 11.54 -5.81
C ALA A 167 2.56 11.05 -7.27
N ALA A 168 3.75 11.07 -7.89
CA ALA A 168 3.98 10.52 -9.22
C ALA A 168 3.99 8.98 -9.24
N HIS A 169 4.38 8.32 -8.14
CA HIS A 169 4.23 6.87 -7.98
C HIS A 169 2.75 6.47 -7.95
N LEU A 170 1.93 7.20 -7.18
CA LEU A 170 0.49 6.96 -7.06
C LEU A 170 -0.25 7.13 -8.40
N SER A 171 -0.07 8.29 -9.04
CA SER A 171 -0.98 8.75 -10.10
C SER A 171 -0.29 9.08 -11.42
N GLY A 172 1.02 8.87 -11.49
CA GLY A 172 1.85 9.21 -12.65
C GLY A 172 2.28 10.68 -12.69
N PRO A 173 3.42 10.98 -13.34
CA PRO A 173 3.99 12.33 -13.35
C PRO A 173 3.16 13.36 -14.15
N GLY A 174 2.30 12.90 -15.06
CA GLY A 174 1.39 13.79 -15.80
C GLY A 174 0.36 14.46 -14.90
N ASN A 175 -0.23 13.71 -13.96
CA ASN A 175 -1.20 14.24 -13.01
C ASN A 175 -0.54 15.18 -12.00
N VAL A 176 0.69 14.87 -11.57
CA VAL A 176 1.46 15.77 -10.70
C VAL A 176 1.74 17.12 -11.37
N LYS A 177 2.08 17.14 -12.67
CA LYS A 177 2.22 18.40 -13.42
C LYS A 177 0.95 19.22 -13.41
N ARG A 178 -0.21 18.58 -13.61
CA ARG A 178 -1.50 19.26 -13.61
C ARG A 178 -1.83 19.82 -12.23
N PHE A 179 -1.60 19.07 -11.16
CA PHE A 179 -1.78 19.55 -9.79
C PHE A 179 -0.93 20.79 -9.53
N LEU A 180 0.38 20.71 -9.75
CA LEU A 180 1.31 21.80 -9.46
C LEU A 180 1.00 23.05 -10.29
N ARG A 181 0.73 22.89 -11.58
CA ARG A 181 0.49 24.02 -12.50
C ARG A 181 -0.88 24.65 -12.38
N SER A 182 -1.83 23.96 -11.77
CA SER A 182 -3.14 24.51 -11.42
C SER A 182 -3.18 25.07 -10.00
N ASN A 183 -2.02 25.16 -9.33
CA ASN A 183 -1.92 25.57 -7.93
C ASN A 183 -2.84 24.77 -7.01
N GLY A 184 -2.92 23.44 -7.21
CA GLY A 184 -3.70 22.53 -6.39
C GLY A 184 -5.20 22.46 -6.74
N MET A 185 -5.69 23.23 -7.72
CA MET A 185 -7.09 23.15 -8.16
C MET A 185 -7.43 21.81 -8.83
N TYR A 186 -6.48 21.18 -9.50
CA TYR A 186 -6.60 19.83 -10.00
C TYR A 186 -6.05 18.83 -9.00
N ASN A 187 -6.88 17.96 -8.43
CA ASN A 187 -6.48 16.91 -7.49
C ASN A 187 -7.19 15.59 -7.80
N VAL A 188 -6.45 14.62 -8.34
CA VAL A 188 -6.99 13.30 -8.72
C VAL A 188 -6.86 12.30 -7.57
N SER A 189 -7.79 11.36 -7.50
CA SER A 189 -7.71 10.20 -6.60
C SER A 189 -7.47 8.90 -7.37
N ASP A 190 -6.86 7.92 -6.69
CA ASP A 190 -6.79 6.54 -7.17
C ASP A 190 -8.14 5.81 -7.00
N ALA A 191 -8.19 4.57 -7.46
CA ALA A 191 -9.38 3.72 -7.36
C ALA A 191 -9.73 3.29 -5.91
N PHE A 192 -8.86 3.57 -4.94
CA PHE A 192 -9.07 3.31 -3.51
C PHE A 192 -9.39 4.58 -2.72
N GLY A 193 -9.48 5.74 -3.38
CA GLY A 193 -9.81 7.03 -2.76
C GLY A 193 -8.62 7.80 -2.18
N SER A 194 -7.38 7.38 -2.43
CA SER A 194 -6.19 8.16 -2.04
C SER A 194 -6.00 9.33 -3.00
N TYR A 195 -5.92 10.56 -2.50
CA TYR A 195 -5.68 11.73 -3.34
C TYR A 195 -4.19 11.97 -3.59
N LEU A 196 -3.89 12.60 -4.72
CA LEU A 196 -2.54 13.05 -5.08
C LEU A 196 -1.96 13.96 -3.99
N SER A 197 -2.76 14.89 -3.46
CA SER A 197 -2.39 15.76 -2.35
C SER A 197 -1.96 15.01 -1.09
N ASP A 198 -2.56 13.86 -0.81
CA ASP A 198 -2.24 13.06 0.38
C ASP A 198 -0.82 12.56 0.31
N TYR A 199 -0.36 12.17 -0.89
CA TYR A 199 1.00 11.70 -1.11
C TYR A 199 2.01 12.86 -1.09
N LEU A 200 1.65 14.03 -1.63
CA LEU A 200 2.48 15.24 -1.52
C LEU A 200 2.75 15.59 -0.05
N HIS A 201 1.71 15.55 0.78
CA HIS A 201 1.80 15.88 2.19
C HIS A 201 2.54 14.79 3.00
N ARG A 202 2.09 13.53 2.89
CA ARG A 202 2.56 12.42 3.72
C ARG A 202 4.02 12.05 3.51
N PHE A 203 4.51 12.16 2.28
CA PHE A 203 5.87 11.78 1.91
C PHE A 203 6.79 12.98 1.75
N SER A 204 6.45 14.09 2.40
CA SER A 204 7.27 15.30 2.40
C SER A 204 8.50 15.15 3.31
N GLY A 205 9.62 15.75 2.91
CA GLY A 205 10.82 15.89 3.76
C GLY A 205 11.83 14.74 3.75
N TYR A 206 11.76 13.82 2.78
CA TYR A 206 12.80 12.80 2.61
C TYR A 206 13.89 13.25 1.62
N ASP A 207 15.12 12.84 1.88
CA ASP A 207 16.28 13.02 1.02
C ASP A 207 16.28 11.99 -0.13
N THR A 208 16.00 12.49 -1.32
CA THR A 208 16.03 11.75 -2.60
C THR A 208 17.22 12.15 -3.49
N SER A 209 18.17 12.94 -2.97
CA SER A 209 19.31 13.49 -3.72
C SER A 209 20.18 12.41 -4.37
N ARG A 210 20.36 11.25 -3.70
CA ARG A 210 21.15 10.12 -4.18
C ARG A 210 20.55 9.39 -5.38
N ILE A 211 19.30 9.68 -5.75
CA ILE A 211 18.67 9.10 -6.94
C ILE A 211 18.86 10.06 -8.13
N PRO A 212 19.60 9.64 -9.18
CA PRO A 212 19.80 10.46 -10.36
C PRO A 212 18.52 10.54 -11.19
N ALA A 213 18.37 11.61 -11.97
CA ALA A 213 17.28 11.78 -12.92
C ALA A 213 17.67 11.16 -14.28
N ILE A 214 17.09 10.01 -14.64
CA ILE A 214 17.42 9.27 -15.89
C ILE A 214 16.16 9.18 -16.77
N ARG A 215 16.30 9.40 -18.08
CA ARG A 215 15.13 9.53 -18.99
C ARG A 215 14.40 8.20 -19.16
N ASN A 216 15.18 7.16 -19.43
CA ASN A 216 14.70 5.82 -19.75
C ASN A 216 15.49 4.76 -18.96
N PRO A 217 15.46 4.79 -17.61
CA PRO A 217 16.15 3.79 -16.81
C PRO A 217 15.51 2.42 -17.02
N LYS A 218 16.33 1.38 -16.93
CA LYS A 218 15.89 -0.02 -16.92
C LYS A 218 16.16 -0.61 -15.55
N ALA A 219 15.24 -1.45 -15.08
CA ALA A 219 15.33 -2.10 -13.77
C ALA A 219 16.02 -3.47 -13.82
N GLY A 220 16.14 -4.03 -15.02
CA GLY A 220 16.87 -5.26 -15.34
C GLY A 220 17.59 -5.12 -16.66
#